data_AF-A0A816HVF3-F1
#
_entry.id   AF-A0A816HVF3-F1
#
_cell.length_a   1.000
_cell.length_b   1.000
_cell.length_c   1.000
_cell.angle_alpha   90.00
_cell.angle_beta   90.00
_cell.angle_gamma   90.00
#
_symmetry.space_group_name_H-M   'P 1'
#
loop_
_entity.id
_entity.type
_entity.pdbx_description
1 polymer ?
#
loop_
_entity_poly.entity_id
_entity_poly.type
_entity_poly.pdbx_seq_one_letter_code
_entity_poly.pdbx_strand_id
1 'polypeptide(L)' 'RRDVSTLLPLIYQFILPGTTIYSDQWGVYNSIINVNNGPSRYTHATVNHSLNF' A
#
# COMPACT_ATOMS: atom_id res chain seq x y z
N ARG A 1 12.95 5.94 -10.51
CA ARG A 1 11.93 6.73 -9.78
C ARG A 1 10.76 5.78 -9.48
N ARG A 2 10.34 5.62 -8.21
CA ARG A 2 9.20 4.78 -7.82
C ARG A 2 8.01 5.72 -7.63
N ASP A 3 7.17 5.84 -8.63
CA ASP A 3 6.02 6.74 -8.62
C ASP A 3 4.75 5.94 -8.30
N VAL A 4 3.72 6.62 -7.78
CA VAL A 4 2.42 5.99 -7.47
C VAL A 4 1.84 5.26 -8.69
N SER A 5 2.03 5.86 -9.88
CA SER A 5 1.58 5.32 -11.17
C SER A 5 2.25 4.01 -11.58
N THR A 6 3.43 3.69 -11.04
CA THR A 6 4.13 2.42 -11.31
C THR A 6 3.94 1.40 -10.19
N LEU A 7 3.83 1.85 -8.94
CA LEU A 7 3.70 0.95 -7.79
C LEU A 7 2.31 0.33 -7.64
N LEU A 8 1.24 1.13 -7.76
CA LEU A 8 -0.13 0.63 -7.51
C LEU A 8 -0.53 -0.50 -8.48
N PRO A 9 -0.24 -0.42 -9.80
CA PRO A 9 -0.55 -1.54 -10.70
C PRO A 9 0.16 -2.83 -10.31
N LEU A 10 1.41 -2.76 -9.84
CA LEU A 10 2.17 -3.94 -9.41
C LEU A 10 1.57 -4.56 -8.15
N ILE A 11 1.17 -3.74 -7.18
CA ILE A 11 0.45 -4.20 -5.98
C ILE A 11 -0.83 -4.94 -6.39
N TYR A 12 -1.59 -4.40 -7.34
CA TYR A 12 -2.82 -5.01 -7.82
C TYR A 12 -2.64 -6.29 -8.64
N GLN A 13 -1.52 -6.40 -9.35
CA GLN A 13 -1.17 -7.56 -10.15
C GLN A 13 -0.68 -8.72 -9.30
N PHE A 14 0.13 -8.43 -8.27
CA PHE A 14 0.89 -9.47 -7.57
C PHE A 14 0.42 -9.74 -6.14
N ILE A 15 -0.32 -8.84 -5.50
CA ILE A 15 -0.79 -9.04 -4.12
C ILE A 15 -2.23 -9.52 -4.13
N LEU A 16 -2.44 -10.65 -3.46
CA LEU A 16 -3.74 -11.29 -3.32
C LEU A 16 -4.72 -10.37 -2.55
N PRO A 17 -5.99 -10.22 -3.00
CA PRO A 17 -7.01 -9.53 -2.23
C PRO A 17 -7.17 -10.11 -0.82
N GLY A 18 -7.45 -9.27 0.18
CA GLY A 18 -7.55 -9.64 1.59
C GLY A 18 -6.20 -9.73 2.31
N THR A 19 -5.08 -9.55 1.61
CA THR A 19 -3.74 -9.50 2.23
C THR A 19 -3.59 -8.26 3.09
N THR A 20 -2.94 -8.42 4.24
CA THR A 20 -2.47 -7.28 5.03
C THR A 20 -1.09 -6.84 4.54
N ILE A 21 -1.00 -5.61 4.05
CA ILE A 21 0.24 -4.98 3.60
C ILE A 21 0.78 -4.12 4.74
N TYR A 22 2.02 -4.38 5.18
CA TYR A 22 2.77 -3.49 6.06
C TYR A 22 3.82 -2.77 5.22
N SER A 23 3.81 -1.44 5.20
CA SER A 23 4.82 -0.63 4.50
C SER A 23 5.46 0.39 5.41
N ASP A 24 6.56 1.01 4.98
CA ASP A 24 7.03 2.25 5.58
C ASP A 24 6.07 3.43 5.28
N GLN A 25 6.37 4.61 5.84
CA GLN A 25 5.58 5.84 5.67
C GLN A 25 6.04 6.73 4.49
N TRP A 26 6.71 6.18 3.48
CA TRP A 26 7.00 6.93 2.26
C TRP A 26 5.72 7.30 1.53
N GLY A 27 5.67 8.53 1.00
CA GLY A 27 4.45 9.13 0.44
C GLY A 27 3.78 8.33 -0.68
N VAL A 28 4.52 7.47 -1.39
CA VAL A 28 3.96 6.60 -2.44
C VAL A 28 3.02 5.55 -1.85
N TYR A 29 3.35 4.99 -0.67
CA TYR A 29 2.54 3.98 0.00
C TYR A 29 1.28 4.55 0.65
N ASN A 30 1.24 5.86 0.91
CA ASN A 30 0.02 6.54 1.36
C ASN A 30 -1.11 6.47 0.32
N SER A 31 -0.79 6.12 -0.93
CA SER A 31 -1.77 5.90 -1.98
C SER A 31 -2.30 4.45 -2.02
N ILE A 32 -1.79 3.54 -1.18
CA ILE A 32 -2.36 2.21 -0.93
C ILE A 32 -3.60 2.38 -0.05
N ILE A 33 -4.61 3.07 -0.56
CA ILE A 33 -5.88 3.26 0.12
C ILE A 33 -6.97 2.75 -0.81
N ASN A 34 -7.68 1.74 -0.31
CA ASN A 34 -8.97 1.20 -0.74
C ASN A 34 -9.53 1.85 -2.01
N VAL A 35 -9.21 1.28 -3.17
CA VAL A 35 -9.83 1.69 -4.43
C VAL A 35 -11.33 1.47 -4.28
N ASN A 36 -12.05 2.58 -4.11
CA ASN A 36 -13.49 2.66 -3.86
C ASN A 36 -14.29 2.27 -5.12
N ASN A 37 -14.32 0.97 -5.41
CA ASN A 37 -15.38 0.33 -6.21
C ASN A 37 -15.78 -1.03 -5.57
N GLY A 38 -15.62 -1.17 -4.24
CA GLY A 38 -15.92 -2.41 -3.53
C GLY A 38 -15.28 -2.48 -2.14
N PRO A 39 -15.45 -3.60 -1.39
CA PRO A 39 -14.79 -3.79 -0.09
C PRO A 39 -13.27 -3.63 -0.25
N SER A 40 -12.65 -2.97 0.72
CA SER A 40 -11.20 -2.77 0.85
C SER A 40 -10.42 -4.00 0.38
N ARG A 41 -9.78 -3.92 -0.80
CA ARG A 41 -9.04 -5.05 -1.40
C ARG A 41 -7.86 -5.49 -0.54
N TYR A 42 -7.36 -4.61 0.33
CA TYR A 42 -6.23 -4.86 1.22
C TYR A 42 -6.48 -4.21 2.57
N THR A 43 -5.90 -4.79 3.63
CA THR A 43 -5.67 -4.09 4.89
C THR A 43 -4.29 -3.45 4.81
N HIS A 44 -4.17 -2.13 4.92
CA HIS A 44 -2.87 -1.45 4.85
C HIS A 44 -2.49 -0.87 6.21
N ALA A 45 -1.32 -1.26 6.71
CA ALA A 45 -0.71 -0.76 7.92
C ALA A 45 0.66 -0.14 7.59
N THR A 46 1.10 0.82 8.42
CA THR A 46 2.38 1.51 8.20
C THR A 46 3.31 1.41 9.41
N VAL A 47 4.61 1.41 9.14
CA VAL A 47 5.69 1.42 10.13
C VAL A 47 6.44 2.75 10.04
N ASN A 48 6.38 3.53 11.11
CA ASN A 48 7.15 4.77 11.24
C ASN A 48 8.59 4.45 11.64
N HIS A 49 9.54 4.72 10.76
CA HIS A 49 10.95 4.42 11.02
C HIS A 49 11.51 5.28 12.16
N SER A 50 11.17 6.57 12.23
CA SER A 50 11.66 7.47 13.30
C SER A 50 11.19 7.11 14.71
N LEU A 51 10.17 6.26 14.84
CA LEU A 51 9.68 5.79 16.15
C LEU A 51 10.21 4.40 16.52
N ASN A 52 10.69 3.62 15.55
CA ASN A 52 11.02 2.21 15.74
C ASN A 52 12.50 1.88 15.49
N PHE A 53 13.26 2.75 14.82
CA PHE A 53 14.67 2.60 14.46
C PHE A 53 15.40 3.95 14.50
#